data_AF-A0A2D0IWK1-F1
#
_entry.id   AF-A0A2D0IWK1-F1
#
_cell.length_a   1.000
_cell.length_b   1.000
_cell.length_c   1.000
_cell.angle_alpha   90.00
_cell.angle_beta   90.00
_cell.angle_gamma   90.00
#
_symmetry.space_group_name_H-M   'P 1'
#
loop_
_entity.id
_entity.type
_entity.pdbx_description
1 polymer ?
#
loop_
_entity_poly.entity_id
_entity_poly.type
_entity_poly.pdbx_seq_one_letter_code
_entity_poly.pdbx_strand_id
1 'polypeptide(L)'
;MTYRNALLVSLFSITASSNALALNNTSIDFAESNNNGAPLMKSTDPGANKFRTVGKFVGGANCTATLIAGENEPNPETPALILTAGHCVNSNVGTNEVSVDRPVEMDYWQYTPDYFIDKKDNFSPIKIDRILYSTMKHQDIAVLQLKATYGDLAKKGYHPLKLKKNLKMKHQPIVLTHIPVNNVDYNFAYLRKSECDITGKSPLLYESSAPWIWSPVFSVNCAGVVGGTSGSPVFEKGKTEVIGVLNTTTTPGMTGCGLGRPCTVENNKGVSEEGASYFIPVDTIANAITKDNKLDLSKLENNSGDILERSLLWSPWITQSVVDGEKAKWDVIIKEGANVKNIRYKTGLISEVDCTNEAGYSAPVSASKNLLKNMLLPEKDGIYKLCVIHQNNNGQWQKTKDASVMLREIDNVPPSIKPIIHKNDHGSDNWYVTVKAQQYELMGVQVKYGPKATTNCDDKSGYGFAWRPIALAKSEAPWRVCAYGQDMAKNDSLISVLDIEATAAK
;
A
#
# COMPACT_ATOMS: atom_id res chain seq x y z
N MET A 1 -31.69 -31.87 -9.07
CA MET A 1 -31.51 -30.85 -10.12
C MET A 1 -30.03 -30.59 -10.27
N THR A 2 -29.46 -31.09 -11.36
CA THR A 2 -28.06 -31.03 -11.75
C THR A 2 -27.82 -29.74 -12.54
N TYR A 3 -26.87 -28.90 -12.13
CA TYR A 3 -26.35 -27.81 -12.97
C TYR A 3 -24.88 -28.08 -13.30
N ARG A 4 -24.63 -28.21 -14.61
CA ARG A 4 -23.33 -28.45 -15.24
C ARG A 4 -22.62 -27.12 -15.53
N ASN A 5 -21.33 -27.10 -15.25
CA ASN A 5 -20.37 -26.09 -15.73
C ASN A 5 -20.18 -26.20 -17.25
N ALA A 6 -20.10 -25.06 -17.94
CA ALA A 6 -19.62 -24.97 -19.31
C ALA A 6 -18.42 -24.01 -19.35
N LEU A 7 -17.24 -24.57 -19.61
CA LEU A 7 -16.05 -23.85 -20.10
C LEU A 7 -16.20 -23.63 -21.61
N LEU A 8 -15.94 -22.41 -22.07
CA LEU A 8 -15.76 -22.10 -23.48
C LEU A 8 -14.33 -21.60 -23.69
N VAL A 9 -13.53 -22.47 -24.31
CA VAL A 9 -12.24 -22.15 -24.93
C VAL A 9 -12.54 -21.66 -26.35
N SER A 10 -11.98 -20.53 -26.74
CA SER A 10 -11.87 -20.16 -28.16
C SER A 10 -10.46 -19.65 -28.45
N LEU A 11 -9.73 -20.42 -29.25
CA LEU A 11 -8.51 -20.01 -29.94
C LEU A 11 -8.90 -19.13 -31.12
N PHE A 12 -8.22 -17.99 -31.30
CA PHE A 12 -8.06 -17.37 -32.61
C PHE A 12 -6.61 -16.92 -32.80
N SER A 13 -5.93 -17.61 -33.71
CA SER A 13 -4.64 -17.25 -34.28
C SER A 13 -4.82 -16.05 -35.21
N ILE A 14 -3.98 -15.02 -35.07
CA ILE A 14 -3.88 -13.93 -36.05
C ILE A 14 -2.45 -13.90 -36.58
N THR A 15 -2.33 -14.19 -37.87
CA THR A 15 -1.13 -14.08 -38.69
C THR A 15 -0.79 -12.60 -38.94
N ALA A 16 0.49 -12.27 -38.77
CA ALA A 16 1.05 -10.96 -39.09
C ALA A 16 1.02 -10.66 -40.59
N SER A 17 0.69 -9.43 -40.96
CA SER A 17 0.98 -8.86 -42.28
C SER A 17 1.36 -7.41 -42.08
N SER A 18 2.64 -7.13 -42.31
CA SER A 18 3.27 -5.82 -42.21
C SER A 18 2.76 -4.89 -43.31
N ASN A 19 2.30 -3.70 -42.95
CA ASN A 19 2.35 -2.53 -43.82
C ASN A 19 2.72 -1.32 -42.97
N ALA A 20 3.94 -0.84 -43.20
CA ALA A 20 4.51 0.34 -42.57
C ALA A 20 3.95 1.61 -43.23
N LEU A 21 3.32 2.47 -42.44
CA LEU A 21 3.14 3.88 -42.77
C LEU A 21 3.56 4.69 -41.55
N ALA A 22 4.58 5.51 -41.76
CA ALA A 22 5.23 6.32 -40.75
C ALA A 22 4.29 7.40 -40.22
N LEU A 23 3.99 7.33 -38.92
CA LEU A 23 3.45 8.44 -38.14
C LEU A 23 4.52 8.82 -37.13
N ASN A 24 4.88 10.11 -37.12
CA ASN A 24 5.86 10.70 -36.22
C ASN A 24 5.44 10.46 -34.76
N ASN A 25 6.04 9.44 -34.16
CA ASN A 25 6.09 9.25 -32.72
C ASN A 25 6.85 10.42 -32.10
N THR A 26 6.19 11.21 -31.27
CA THR A 26 6.85 11.71 -30.06
C THR A 26 7.10 10.48 -29.18
N SER A 27 8.25 9.86 -29.39
CA SER A 27 8.78 8.82 -28.51
C SER A 27 8.86 9.41 -27.11
N ILE A 28 8.01 8.91 -26.21
CA ILE A 28 8.43 8.82 -24.82
C ILE A 28 9.60 7.83 -24.88
N ASP A 29 10.82 8.34 -24.73
CA ASP A 29 12.02 7.51 -24.70
C ASP A 29 11.91 6.51 -23.55
N PHE A 30 11.50 5.28 -23.88
CA PHE A 30 11.61 4.12 -22.99
C PHE A 30 13.10 3.74 -22.74
N ALA A 31 14.06 4.49 -23.28
CA ALA A 31 15.48 4.32 -23.06
C ALA A 31 15.99 4.96 -21.74
N GLU A 32 15.25 5.88 -21.12
CA GLU A 32 15.65 6.50 -19.83
C GLU A 32 15.18 5.71 -18.59
N SER A 33 14.35 4.67 -18.73
CA SER A 33 13.70 4.00 -17.57
C SER A 33 14.61 3.08 -16.74
N ASN A 34 15.87 2.88 -17.13
CA ASN A 34 16.77 1.93 -16.44
C ASN A 34 17.64 2.58 -15.35
N ASN A 35 17.62 3.91 -15.26
CA ASN A 35 18.28 4.66 -14.19
C ASN A 35 17.23 5.23 -13.23
N ASN A 36 16.60 4.37 -12.44
CA ASN A 36 15.77 4.80 -11.31
C ASN A 36 16.61 5.45 -10.17
N GLY A 37 17.87 5.83 -10.44
CA GLY A 37 18.83 6.43 -9.52
C GLY A 37 19.55 5.42 -8.61
N ALA A 38 19.19 4.13 -8.64
CA ALA A 38 19.82 3.09 -7.84
C ALA A 38 20.69 2.14 -8.70
N PRO A 39 22.02 2.09 -8.51
CA PRO A 39 22.89 1.22 -9.29
C PRO A 39 22.60 -0.27 -9.07
N LEU A 40 22.66 -1.03 -10.16
CA LEU A 40 22.68 -2.49 -10.16
C LEU A 40 23.94 -3.02 -9.50
N MET A 41 23.80 -4.13 -8.78
CA MET A 41 24.91 -4.79 -8.14
C MET A 41 25.33 -6.02 -8.93
N LYS A 42 26.64 -6.25 -9.02
CA LYS A 42 27.24 -7.52 -9.41
C LYS A 42 27.77 -8.25 -8.18
N SER A 43 27.77 -9.57 -8.22
CA SER A 43 28.32 -10.41 -7.16
C SER A 43 29.83 -10.17 -6.94
N THR A 44 30.53 -9.67 -7.96
CA THR A 44 31.96 -9.33 -7.95
C THR A 44 32.26 -7.92 -7.44
N ASP A 45 31.25 -7.09 -7.18
CA ASP A 45 31.49 -5.72 -6.71
C ASP A 45 32.10 -5.72 -5.29
N PRO A 46 33.00 -4.76 -4.97
CA PRO A 46 33.61 -4.68 -3.65
C PRO A 46 32.57 -4.64 -2.52
N GLY A 47 32.61 -5.64 -1.65
CA GLY A 47 31.70 -5.76 -0.50
C GLY A 47 30.28 -6.23 -0.84
N ALA A 48 30.01 -6.72 -2.05
CA ALA A 48 28.72 -7.32 -2.42
C ALA A 48 28.42 -8.62 -1.66
N ASN A 49 29.46 -9.32 -1.20
CA ASN A 49 29.36 -10.58 -0.48
C ASN A 49 28.41 -10.53 0.74
N LYS A 50 28.34 -9.40 1.45
CA LYS A 50 27.42 -9.23 2.60
C LYS A 50 25.95 -9.13 2.21
N PHE A 51 25.64 -8.91 0.93
CA PHE A 51 24.28 -8.75 0.42
C PHE A 51 23.78 -9.96 -0.36
N ARG A 52 24.57 -11.05 -0.47
CA ARG A 52 24.15 -12.29 -1.14
C ARG A 52 22.88 -12.90 -0.56
N THR A 53 22.59 -12.57 0.69
CA THR A 53 21.42 -13.04 1.44
C THR A 53 20.21 -12.11 1.32
N VAL A 54 20.33 -11.02 0.55
CA VAL A 54 19.18 -10.21 0.12
C VAL A 54 18.73 -10.78 -1.22
N GLY A 55 17.45 -11.13 -1.32
CA GLY A 55 16.96 -11.93 -2.43
C GLY A 55 15.52 -11.64 -2.81
N LYS A 56 15.14 -12.10 -4.00
CA LYS A 56 13.79 -11.93 -4.51
C LYS A 56 12.85 -12.87 -3.77
N PHE A 57 11.76 -12.33 -3.25
CA PHE A 57 10.67 -13.09 -2.66
C PHE A 57 9.47 -13.07 -3.58
N VAL A 58 8.96 -14.27 -3.89
CA VAL A 58 7.70 -14.46 -4.61
C VAL A 58 6.74 -15.13 -3.64
N GLY A 59 5.72 -14.39 -3.20
CA GLY A 59 4.70 -14.83 -2.26
C GLY A 59 3.30 -14.35 -2.68
N GLY A 60 2.60 -13.65 -1.80
CA GLY A 60 1.36 -12.93 -2.16
C GLY A 60 1.63 -11.78 -3.14
N ALA A 61 2.84 -11.24 -3.13
CA ALA A 61 3.35 -10.27 -4.10
C ALA A 61 4.80 -10.61 -4.52
N ASN A 62 5.31 -9.88 -5.51
CA ASN A 62 6.75 -9.87 -5.81
C ASN A 62 7.41 -8.82 -4.92
N CYS A 63 8.33 -9.25 -4.07
CA CYS A 63 8.98 -8.42 -3.06
C CYS A 63 10.46 -8.77 -2.92
N THR A 64 11.12 -8.10 -1.99
CA THR A 64 12.46 -8.45 -1.51
C THR A 64 12.35 -9.11 -0.13
N ALA A 65 13.26 -10.04 0.18
CA ALA A 65 13.38 -10.61 1.51
C ALA A 65 14.85 -10.84 1.87
N THR A 66 15.13 -11.01 3.15
CA THR A 66 16.49 -11.18 3.68
C THR A 66 16.58 -12.36 4.61
N LEU A 67 17.58 -13.21 4.44
CA LEU A 67 17.92 -14.25 5.42
C LEU A 67 18.44 -13.60 6.71
N ILE A 68 17.80 -13.91 7.83
CA ILE A 68 18.06 -13.29 9.12
C ILE A 68 18.37 -14.32 10.19
N ALA A 69 19.05 -13.89 11.24
CA ALA A 69 19.25 -14.64 12.47
C ALA A 69 19.32 -13.67 13.66
N GLY A 70 19.27 -14.22 14.86
CA GLY A 70 19.55 -13.53 16.12
C GLY A 70 21.05 -13.29 16.32
N GLU A 71 21.43 -12.99 17.57
CA GLU A 71 22.80 -12.60 17.90
C GLU A 71 23.81 -13.75 17.86
N ASN A 72 23.36 -14.96 18.19
CA ASN A 72 24.19 -16.16 18.21
C ASN A 72 24.25 -16.81 16.84
N GLU A 73 25.34 -17.52 16.57
CA GLU A 73 25.42 -18.38 15.40
C GLU A 73 24.29 -19.42 15.41
N PRO A 74 23.54 -19.57 14.31
CA PRO A 74 22.47 -20.54 14.24
C PRO A 74 22.99 -21.97 14.24
N ASN A 75 22.25 -22.85 14.92
CA ASN A 75 22.48 -24.28 14.78
C ASN A 75 22.26 -24.67 13.30
N PRO A 76 23.20 -25.39 12.66
CA PRO A 76 23.08 -25.80 11.27
C PRO A 76 21.79 -26.56 10.93
N GLU A 77 21.19 -27.26 11.89
CA GLU A 77 19.96 -28.05 11.69
C GLU A 77 18.67 -27.23 11.88
N THR A 78 18.76 -25.99 12.36
CA THR A 78 17.57 -25.14 12.54
C THR A 78 17.08 -24.66 11.17
N PRO A 79 15.76 -24.74 10.89
CA PRO A 79 15.16 -24.12 9.71
C PRO A 79 15.51 -22.63 9.62
N ALA A 80 15.93 -22.19 8.44
CA ALA A 80 16.35 -20.82 8.21
C ALA A 80 15.16 -19.85 8.18
N LEU A 81 15.38 -18.61 8.65
CA LEU A 81 14.35 -17.57 8.71
C LEU A 81 14.63 -16.46 7.70
N ILE A 82 13.59 -15.99 7.01
CA ILE A 82 13.66 -14.77 6.20
C ILE A 82 12.73 -13.68 6.75
N LEU A 83 13.12 -12.43 6.55
CA LEU A 83 12.37 -11.23 6.88
C LEU A 83 11.91 -10.53 5.60
N THR A 84 10.66 -10.10 5.58
CA THR A 84 10.05 -9.29 4.51
C THR A 84 8.93 -8.41 5.08
N ALA A 85 8.20 -7.68 4.24
CA ALA A 85 7.03 -6.91 4.66
C ALA A 85 5.80 -7.83 4.79
N GLY A 86 4.86 -7.48 5.69
CA GLY A 86 3.61 -8.21 5.91
C GLY A 86 2.75 -8.30 4.66
N HIS A 87 2.59 -7.20 3.92
CA HIS A 87 1.79 -7.18 2.70
C HIS A 87 2.39 -8.03 1.56
N CYS A 88 3.66 -8.44 1.65
CA CYS A 88 4.27 -9.36 0.70
C CYS A 88 3.76 -10.80 0.85
N VAL A 89 3.23 -11.15 2.03
CA VAL A 89 2.60 -12.44 2.33
C VAL A 89 1.19 -12.47 1.76
N ASN A 90 0.42 -11.41 1.94
CA ASN A 90 -0.90 -11.19 1.34
C ASN A 90 -1.15 -9.68 1.29
N SER A 91 -1.46 -9.12 0.13
CA SER A 91 -1.71 -7.68 -0.04
C SER A 91 -3.17 -7.27 0.19
N ASN A 92 -4.08 -8.23 0.40
CA ASN A 92 -5.52 -8.01 0.56
C ASN A 92 -5.97 -8.10 2.04
N VAL A 93 -5.03 -7.94 2.96
CA VAL A 93 -5.24 -8.06 4.41
C VAL A 93 -5.69 -6.74 5.03
N GLY A 94 -6.44 -6.83 6.13
CA GLY A 94 -6.90 -5.67 6.88
C GLY A 94 -5.79 -5.03 7.74
N THR A 95 -5.95 -3.76 8.12
CA THR A 95 -4.97 -3.05 8.97
C THR A 95 -4.74 -3.66 10.34
N ASN A 96 -5.63 -4.53 10.83
CA ASN A 96 -5.51 -5.16 12.14
C ASN A 96 -5.14 -6.64 12.04
N GLU A 97 -4.85 -7.13 10.84
CA GLU A 97 -4.68 -8.56 10.58
C GLU A 97 -3.29 -9.05 10.99
N VAL A 98 -3.28 -10.23 11.61
CA VAL A 98 -2.08 -10.94 12.06
C VAL A 98 -2.23 -12.43 11.71
N SER A 99 -1.27 -12.97 10.99
CA SER A 99 -1.15 -14.41 10.70
C SER A 99 0.01 -15.01 11.49
N VAL A 100 -0.27 -16.10 12.19
CA VAL A 100 0.68 -16.76 13.10
C VAL A 100 0.71 -18.25 12.82
N ASP A 101 1.93 -18.77 12.69
CA ASP A 101 2.25 -20.19 12.57
C ASP A 101 1.33 -20.98 11.61
N ARG A 102 1.33 -20.56 10.34
CA ARG A 102 0.57 -21.20 9.26
C ARG A 102 1.49 -21.90 8.27
N PRO A 103 1.18 -23.12 7.80
CA PRO A 103 1.88 -23.69 6.65
C PRO A 103 1.65 -22.83 5.42
N VAL A 104 2.64 -22.76 4.53
CA VAL A 104 2.45 -22.20 3.20
C VAL A 104 1.80 -23.26 2.31
N GLU A 105 0.58 -22.98 1.84
CA GLU A 105 -0.18 -23.90 0.98
C GLU A 105 0.18 -23.74 -0.51
N MET A 106 0.76 -22.61 -0.89
CA MET A 106 1.05 -22.28 -2.28
C MET A 106 2.46 -22.73 -2.68
N ASP A 107 2.55 -23.78 -3.49
CA ASP A 107 3.82 -24.38 -3.90
C ASP A 107 4.75 -23.45 -4.69
N TYR A 108 4.23 -22.37 -5.28
CA TYR A 108 5.05 -21.42 -6.04
C TYR A 108 5.85 -20.45 -5.16
N TRP A 109 5.59 -20.40 -3.85
CA TRP A 109 6.29 -19.48 -2.95
C TRP A 109 7.77 -19.82 -2.84
N GLN A 110 8.61 -18.81 -3.06
CA GLN A 110 10.05 -19.00 -3.05
C GLN A 110 10.82 -17.72 -2.71
N TYR A 111 11.96 -17.93 -2.08
CA TYR A 111 12.98 -16.92 -1.83
C TYR A 111 14.24 -17.26 -2.61
N THR A 112 14.75 -16.31 -3.38
CA THR A 112 15.90 -16.48 -4.27
C THR A 112 17.04 -15.54 -3.84
N PRO A 113 18.00 -16.00 -3.03
CA PRO A 113 19.20 -15.24 -2.69
C PRO A 113 20.11 -15.07 -3.90
N ASP A 114 21.20 -14.31 -3.73
CA ASP A 114 22.25 -14.08 -4.74
C ASP A 114 21.69 -13.46 -6.03
N TYR A 115 20.66 -12.61 -5.91
CA TYR A 115 19.87 -12.08 -7.02
C TYR A 115 20.57 -10.95 -7.80
N PHE A 116 21.88 -11.06 -8.00
CA PHE A 116 22.71 -10.11 -8.75
C PHE A 116 22.53 -10.28 -10.26
N ILE A 117 22.78 -9.21 -11.01
CA ILE A 117 22.59 -9.22 -12.48
C ILE A 117 23.54 -10.20 -13.20
N ASP A 118 24.75 -10.38 -12.70
CA ASP A 118 25.76 -11.32 -13.23
C ASP A 118 25.49 -12.79 -12.85
N LYS A 119 24.44 -13.05 -12.06
CA LYS A 119 24.00 -14.39 -11.63
C LYS A 119 22.69 -14.85 -12.26
N LYS A 120 22.14 -14.09 -13.22
CA LYS A 120 20.84 -14.33 -13.84
C LYS A 120 20.60 -15.75 -14.37
N ASP A 121 21.66 -16.45 -14.78
CA ASP A 121 21.60 -17.80 -15.34
C ASP A 121 21.83 -18.90 -14.28
N ASN A 122 22.04 -18.54 -13.00
CA ASN A 122 22.40 -19.46 -11.93
C ASN A 122 21.70 -19.13 -10.60
N PHE A 123 20.39 -18.95 -10.64
CA PHE A 123 19.59 -18.79 -9.42
C PHE A 123 19.19 -20.12 -8.79
N SER A 124 19.26 -20.18 -7.46
CA SER A 124 18.85 -21.33 -6.66
C SER A 124 17.69 -20.93 -5.73
N PRO A 125 16.43 -20.94 -6.20
CA PRO A 125 15.28 -20.62 -5.37
C PRO A 125 15.13 -21.63 -4.22
N ILE A 126 14.70 -21.14 -3.06
CA ILE A 126 14.46 -21.91 -1.84
C ILE A 126 12.97 -21.80 -1.49
N LYS A 127 12.34 -22.93 -1.21
CA LYS A 127 10.91 -22.98 -0.85
C LYS A 127 10.66 -22.46 0.56
N ILE A 128 9.53 -21.80 0.72
CA ILE A 128 9.00 -21.41 2.02
C ILE A 128 8.22 -22.58 2.61
N ASP A 129 8.33 -22.78 3.92
CA ASP A 129 7.65 -23.84 4.65
C ASP A 129 6.45 -23.29 5.42
N ARG A 130 6.67 -22.22 6.21
CA ARG A 130 5.67 -21.66 7.10
C ARG A 130 5.74 -20.14 7.18
N ILE A 131 4.59 -19.52 7.35
CA ILE A 131 4.45 -18.16 7.86
C ILE A 131 4.48 -18.26 9.38
N LEU A 132 5.63 -17.97 9.99
CA LEU A 132 5.72 -17.96 11.46
C LEU A 132 4.98 -16.76 12.02
N TYR A 133 5.16 -15.60 11.39
CA TYR A 133 4.51 -14.35 11.76
C TYR A 133 4.35 -13.44 10.55
N SER A 134 3.19 -12.83 10.37
CA SER A 134 2.95 -11.77 9.39
C SER A 134 1.91 -10.83 9.95
N THR A 135 2.18 -9.53 9.97
CA THR A 135 1.26 -8.53 10.52
C THR A 135 1.18 -7.30 9.63
N MET A 136 -0.02 -6.72 9.56
CA MET A 136 -0.26 -5.33 9.14
C MET A 136 -0.63 -4.42 10.30
N LYS A 137 -0.83 -5.02 11.48
CA LYS A 137 -1.27 -4.33 12.68
C LYS A 137 -0.11 -3.58 13.31
N HIS A 138 -0.22 -2.25 13.27
CA HIS A 138 0.78 -1.27 13.72
C HIS A 138 2.11 -1.31 12.98
N GLN A 139 2.46 -2.41 12.32
CA GLN A 139 3.70 -2.63 11.59
C GLN A 139 3.41 -3.50 10.38
N ASP A 140 4.20 -3.36 9.34
CA ASP A 140 4.12 -4.15 8.12
C ASP A 140 5.36 -5.05 8.02
N ILE A 141 5.30 -6.23 8.65
CA ILE A 141 6.45 -7.13 8.77
C ILE A 141 6.04 -8.59 8.78
N ALA A 142 6.88 -9.45 8.18
CA ALA A 142 6.70 -10.89 8.19
C ALA A 142 8.02 -11.64 8.39
N VAL A 143 7.95 -12.70 9.20
CA VAL A 143 9.01 -13.69 9.39
C VAL A 143 8.52 -15.03 8.86
N LEU A 144 9.24 -15.55 7.87
CA LEU A 144 8.91 -16.81 7.20
C LEU A 144 10.00 -17.85 7.47
N GLN A 145 9.59 -19.09 7.67
CA GLN A 145 10.47 -20.24 7.78
C GLN A 145 10.71 -20.84 6.40
N LEU A 146 11.96 -21.11 6.05
CA LEU A 146 12.35 -21.83 4.84
C LEU A 146 12.32 -23.34 5.07
N LYS A 147 12.17 -24.11 3.97
CA LYS A 147 12.38 -25.57 4.00
C LYS A 147 13.85 -25.96 4.19
N ALA A 148 14.77 -25.05 3.87
CA ALA A 148 16.20 -25.25 4.06
C ALA A 148 16.63 -24.85 5.47
N THR A 149 17.65 -25.52 6.01
CA THR A 149 18.26 -25.15 7.29
C THR A 149 19.37 -24.11 7.11
N TYR A 150 19.82 -23.48 8.19
CA TYR A 150 20.98 -22.59 8.12
C TYR A 150 22.24 -23.31 7.61
N GLY A 151 22.41 -24.59 7.95
CA GLY A 151 23.53 -25.42 7.46
C GLY A 151 23.48 -25.65 5.96
N ASP A 152 22.29 -25.89 5.40
CA ASP A 152 22.10 -26.04 3.96
C ASP A 152 22.44 -24.76 3.20
N LEU A 153 22.05 -23.61 3.76
CA LEU A 153 22.34 -22.30 3.18
C LEU A 153 23.82 -21.92 3.32
N ALA A 154 24.45 -22.24 4.44
CA ALA A 154 25.89 -22.02 4.65
C ALA A 154 26.75 -22.81 3.65
N LYS A 155 26.37 -24.06 3.30
CA LYS A 155 27.03 -24.84 2.24
C LYS A 155 26.97 -24.16 0.87
N LYS A 156 25.95 -23.33 0.62
CA LYS A 156 25.82 -22.49 -0.60
C LYS A 156 26.52 -21.13 -0.47
N GLY A 157 27.12 -20.83 0.67
CA GLY A 157 27.77 -19.55 0.97
C GLY A 157 26.79 -18.43 1.32
N TYR A 158 25.58 -18.77 1.76
CA TYR A 158 24.59 -17.82 2.24
C TYR A 158 24.59 -17.81 3.76
N HIS A 159 24.96 -16.67 4.34
CA HIS A 159 24.99 -16.46 5.78
C HIS A 159 23.92 -15.44 6.18
N PRO A 160 23.22 -15.64 7.32
CA PRO A 160 22.17 -14.73 7.75
C PRO A 160 22.72 -13.38 8.22
N LEU A 161 21.91 -12.33 8.10
CA LEU A 161 22.17 -11.04 8.72
C LEU A 161 21.56 -10.96 10.12
N LYS A 162 22.21 -10.20 10.99
CA LYS A 162 21.71 -9.93 12.34
C LYS A 162 20.71 -8.79 12.32
N LEU A 163 19.68 -8.86 13.15
CA LEU A 163 18.79 -7.73 13.40
C LEU A 163 19.33 -6.88 14.55
N LYS A 164 19.39 -5.57 14.35
CA LYS A 164 19.83 -4.64 15.41
C LYS A 164 18.69 -4.45 16.42
N LYS A 165 19.04 -4.47 17.71
CA LYS A 165 18.13 -4.20 18.83
C LYS A 165 18.33 -2.80 19.40
N ASN A 166 17.33 -2.30 20.11
CA ASN A 166 17.35 -1.04 20.83
C ASN A 166 17.69 0.13 19.90
N LEU A 167 17.02 0.20 18.74
CA LEU A 167 17.30 1.20 17.73
C LEU A 167 17.09 2.61 18.27
N LYS A 168 18.14 3.42 18.12
CA LYS A 168 18.11 4.86 18.34
C LYS A 168 18.47 5.53 17.01
N MET A 169 17.46 5.73 16.18
CA MET A 169 17.62 6.30 14.86
C MET A 169 17.50 7.82 14.90
N LYS A 170 18.34 8.48 14.11
CA LYS A 170 18.41 9.93 13.89
C LYS A 170 18.50 10.19 12.40
N HIS A 171 18.55 11.45 11.99
CA HIS A 171 19.01 11.82 10.64
C HIS A 171 20.43 11.29 10.43
N GLN A 172 20.56 10.30 9.56
CA GLN A 172 21.83 9.60 9.32
C GLN A 172 21.85 8.87 7.98
N PRO A 173 23.04 8.62 7.43
CA PRO A 173 23.19 7.85 6.20
C PRO A 173 22.90 6.37 6.43
N ILE A 174 22.14 5.82 5.49
CA ILE A 174 21.73 4.42 5.42
C ILE A 174 22.05 3.84 4.04
N VAL A 175 21.95 2.52 3.96
CA VAL A 175 22.01 1.76 2.73
C VAL A 175 20.75 0.91 2.64
N LEU A 176 20.05 1.01 1.51
CA LEU A 176 18.95 0.13 1.13
C LEU A 176 19.45 -0.84 0.09
N THR A 177 19.22 -2.13 0.28
CA THR A 177 19.51 -3.16 -0.74
C THR A 177 18.20 -3.77 -1.19
N HIS A 178 17.88 -3.70 -2.48
CA HIS A 178 16.51 -3.95 -2.95
C HIS A 178 16.42 -4.53 -4.35
N ILE A 179 15.27 -5.13 -4.68
CA ILE A 179 14.99 -5.69 -6.00
C ILE A 179 13.67 -5.09 -6.51
N PRO A 180 13.71 -4.01 -7.31
CA PRO A 180 12.51 -3.41 -7.86
C PRO A 180 11.96 -4.26 -9.02
N VAL A 181 10.65 -4.28 -9.18
CA VAL A 181 9.94 -5.08 -10.19
C VAL A 181 9.01 -4.23 -11.04
N ASN A 182 8.22 -3.33 -10.43
CA ASN A 182 7.27 -2.51 -11.16
C ASN A 182 7.99 -1.37 -11.89
N ASN A 183 7.59 -1.09 -13.13
CA ASN A 183 8.15 -0.02 -13.97
C ASN A 183 9.68 -0.11 -14.16
N VAL A 184 10.23 -1.32 -14.11
CA VAL A 184 11.63 -1.61 -14.44
C VAL A 184 11.65 -2.62 -15.58
N ASP A 185 12.52 -2.41 -16.56
CA ASP A 185 12.75 -3.42 -17.62
C ASP A 185 13.18 -4.74 -16.96
N TYR A 186 12.51 -5.83 -17.34
CA TYR A 186 12.72 -7.14 -16.74
C TYR A 186 14.17 -7.62 -16.86
N ASN A 187 14.93 -7.15 -17.86
CA ASN A 187 16.36 -7.44 -18.03
C ASN A 187 17.24 -6.73 -16.98
N PHE A 188 16.67 -5.84 -16.17
CA PHE A 188 17.36 -5.02 -15.17
C PHE A 188 16.66 -5.04 -13.79
N ALA A 189 15.71 -5.97 -13.58
CA ALA A 189 15.00 -6.18 -12.32
C ALA A 189 15.81 -7.09 -11.36
N TYR A 190 17.01 -6.67 -11.00
CA TYR A 190 17.95 -7.40 -10.13
C TYR A 190 18.34 -6.59 -8.89
N LEU A 191 19.16 -7.17 -8.00
CA LEU A 191 19.62 -6.54 -6.78
C LEU A 191 20.31 -5.20 -7.07
N ARG A 192 19.86 -4.17 -6.36
CA ARG A 192 20.36 -2.80 -6.40
C ARG A 192 20.74 -2.34 -5.01
N LYS A 193 21.59 -1.33 -4.97
CA LYS A 193 21.99 -0.65 -3.73
C LYS A 193 21.68 0.84 -3.86
N SER A 194 20.93 1.38 -2.91
CA SER A 194 20.74 2.82 -2.76
C SER A 194 21.45 3.30 -1.51
N GLU A 195 22.30 4.33 -1.63
CA GLU A 195 22.80 5.09 -0.49
C GLU A 195 21.92 6.33 -0.33
N CYS A 196 21.38 6.53 0.87
CA CYS A 196 20.37 7.54 1.17
C CYS A 196 20.44 7.91 2.66
N ASP A 197 19.52 8.74 3.12
CA ASP A 197 19.44 9.21 4.50
C ASP A 197 18.06 8.95 5.09
N ILE A 198 18.05 8.77 6.41
CA ILE A 198 16.83 8.94 7.21
C ILE A 198 16.50 10.44 7.24
N THR A 199 15.35 10.82 6.69
CA THR A 199 14.90 12.22 6.62
C THR A 199 13.94 12.59 7.74
N GLY A 200 13.37 11.60 8.44
CA GLY A 200 12.47 11.87 9.55
C GLY A 200 11.93 10.61 10.23
N LYS A 201 11.09 10.86 11.23
CA LYS A 201 10.34 9.84 11.96
C LYS A 201 8.90 10.32 12.05
N SER A 202 7.96 9.50 11.59
CA SER A 202 6.54 9.75 11.80
C SER A 202 5.99 8.87 12.91
N PRO A 203 5.20 9.42 13.85
CA PRO A 203 4.49 8.61 14.83
C PRO A 203 3.38 7.77 14.22
N LEU A 204 2.91 8.10 13.01
CA LEU A 204 1.88 7.35 12.30
C LEU A 204 2.01 7.57 10.80
N LEU A 205 1.92 6.50 10.03
CA LEU A 205 1.74 6.52 8.58
C LEU A 205 0.47 5.76 8.25
N TYR A 206 -0.30 6.25 7.29
CA TYR A 206 -1.39 5.48 6.73
C TYR A 206 -1.37 5.47 5.21
N GLU A 207 -1.91 4.42 4.62
CA GLU A 207 -1.90 4.20 3.18
C GLU A 207 -3.16 3.43 2.75
N SER A 208 -3.58 3.60 1.49
CA SER A 208 -4.74 2.94 0.86
C SER A 208 -6.11 3.57 1.14
N SER A 209 -7.11 3.16 0.38
CA SER A 209 -8.52 3.58 0.51
C SER A 209 -9.26 2.85 1.63
N ALA A 210 -8.67 1.80 2.18
CA ALA A 210 -9.04 1.21 3.46
C ALA A 210 -7.76 1.27 4.31
N PRO A 211 -7.55 2.34 5.11
CA PRO A 211 -6.21 2.67 5.56
C PRO A 211 -5.53 1.56 6.35
N TRP A 212 -4.37 1.12 5.86
CA TRP A 212 -3.36 0.48 6.69
C TRP A 212 -2.72 1.54 7.58
N ILE A 213 -2.40 1.18 8.82
CA ILE A 213 -1.92 2.11 9.84
C ILE A 213 -0.66 1.54 10.48
N TRP A 214 0.46 2.26 10.33
CA TRP A 214 1.75 1.84 10.86
C TRP A 214 2.38 2.87 11.77
N SER A 215 3.04 2.41 12.83
CA SER A 215 3.62 3.24 13.89
C SER A 215 4.72 2.52 14.67
N PRO A 216 5.87 3.18 14.94
CA PRO A 216 6.39 4.34 14.22
C PRO A 216 6.97 3.92 12.86
N VAL A 217 7.10 4.89 11.95
CA VAL A 217 7.82 4.71 10.67
C VAL A 217 8.94 5.73 10.53
N PHE A 218 9.90 5.45 9.66
CA PHE A 218 11.00 6.36 9.34
C PHE A 218 10.98 6.70 7.86
N SER A 219 10.98 8.00 7.55
CA SER A 219 11.06 8.48 6.18
C SER A 219 12.51 8.49 5.69
N VAL A 220 12.68 8.19 4.41
CA VAL A 220 13.97 8.13 3.71
C VAL A 220 13.85 8.67 2.30
N ASN A 221 14.95 9.12 1.72
CA ASN A 221 15.03 9.67 0.35
C ASN A 221 15.74 8.73 -0.64
N CYS A 222 15.51 7.42 -0.49
CA CYS A 222 16.22 6.43 -1.29
C CYS A 222 15.75 6.43 -2.75
N ALA A 223 16.72 6.51 -3.67
CA ALA A 223 16.44 6.34 -5.09
C ALA A 223 16.04 4.89 -5.41
N GLY A 224 15.28 4.72 -6.49
CA GLY A 224 14.95 3.44 -7.08
C GLY A 224 13.89 2.62 -6.35
N VAL A 225 13.23 3.20 -5.34
CA VAL A 225 12.15 2.56 -4.61
C VAL A 225 10.88 2.57 -5.45
N VAL A 226 10.43 1.37 -5.83
CA VAL A 226 9.17 1.10 -6.53
C VAL A 226 8.60 -0.25 -6.09
N GLY A 227 7.44 -0.67 -6.61
CA GLY A 227 6.91 -2.01 -6.33
C GLY A 227 7.96 -3.12 -6.57
N GLY A 228 8.06 -4.10 -5.66
CA GLY A 228 9.16 -5.07 -5.59
C GLY A 228 10.20 -4.75 -4.50
N THR A 229 10.39 -3.46 -4.21
CA THR A 229 11.32 -2.98 -3.18
C THR A 229 10.79 -3.26 -1.76
N SER A 230 9.49 -3.45 -1.59
CA SER A 230 8.89 -3.85 -0.31
C SER A 230 9.57 -5.09 0.29
N GLY A 231 9.82 -5.05 1.60
CA GLY A 231 10.53 -6.12 2.31
C GLY A 231 12.07 -6.00 2.28
N SER A 232 12.61 -5.00 1.59
CA SER A 232 14.05 -4.78 1.49
C SER A 232 14.69 -4.39 2.84
N PRO A 233 15.87 -4.91 3.18
CA PRO A 233 16.57 -4.56 4.41
C PRO A 233 17.21 -3.17 4.31
N VAL A 234 17.13 -2.45 5.43
CA VAL A 234 17.81 -1.16 5.63
C VAL A 234 18.99 -1.37 6.58
N PHE A 235 20.12 -0.74 6.25
CA PHE A 235 21.37 -0.79 7.04
C PHE A 235 21.85 0.61 7.37
N GLU A 236 22.54 0.78 8.49
CA GLU A 236 23.38 1.97 8.68
C GLU A 236 24.58 1.92 7.74
N LYS A 237 25.02 3.09 7.23
CA LYS A 237 26.17 3.14 6.33
C LYS A 237 27.41 2.49 6.97
N GLY A 238 27.99 1.51 6.28
CA GLY A 238 29.16 0.75 6.75
C GLY A 238 28.87 -0.38 7.74
N LYS A 239 27.60 -0.64 8.09
CA LYS A 239 27.19 -1.74 8.98
C LYS A 239 26.51 -2.87 8.19
N THR A 240 26.28 -4.00 8.85
CA THR A 240 25.64 -5.21 8.30
C THR A 240 24.43 -5.67 9.10
N GLU A 241 24.15 -5.04 10.23
CA GLU A 241 22.95 -5.32 11.00
C GLU A 241 21.77 -4.61 10.35
N VAL A 242 20.67 -5.35 10.16
CA VAL A 242 19.43 -4.81 9.61
C VAL A 242 18.77 -3.93 10.68
N ILE A 243 18.41 -2.71 10.33
CA ILE A 243 17.71 -1.76 11.21
C ILE A 243 16.24 -1.58 10.81
N GLY A 244 15.88 -1.96 9.58
CA GLY A 244 14.56 -1.70 9.05
C GLY A 244 14.18 -2.60 7.89
N VAL A 245 12.89 -2.67 7.62
CA VAL A 245 12.30 -3.28 6.43
C VAL A 245 11.58 -2.19 5.66
N LEU A 246 11.95 -1.96 4.41
CA LEU A 246 11.27 -0.99 3.58
C LEU A 246 9.82 -1.43 3.34
N ASN A 247 8.90 -0.50 3.56
CA ASN A 247 7.47 -0.75 3.58
C ASN A 247 6.77 -0.14 2.36
N THR A 248 6.91 1.16 2.12
CA THR A 248 6.17 1.85 1.04
C THR A 248 6.91 3.08 0.51
N THR A 249 6.38 3.70 -0.55
CA THR A 249 6.91 4.93 -1.15
C THR A 249 5.81 5.77 -1.78
N THR A 250 6.05 7.08 -1.85
CA THR A 250 5.18 8.01 -2.59
C THR A 250 5.44 7.91 -4.09
N THR A 251 4.41 7.57 -4.84
CA THR A 251 4.43 7.50 -6.31
C THR A 251 4.32 8.90 -6.90
N PRO A 252 5.29 9.36 -7.71
CA PRO A 252 5.29 10.72 -8.22
C PRO A 252 4.20 11.00 -9.25
N GLY A 253 3.81 12.28 -9.36
CA GLY A 253 2.85 12.75 -10.38
C GLY A 253 1.38 12.45 -10.06
N MET A 254 1.11 11.99 -8.85
CA MET A 254 -0.23 11.78 -8.31
C MET A 254 -0.48 12.78 -7.16
N THR A 255 -1.73 12.94 -6.75
CA THR A 255 -2.14 13.87 -5.69
C THR A 255 -2.78 13.12 -4.53
N GLY A 256 -2.99 13.76 -3.39
CA GLY A 256 -3.70 13.18 -2.24
C GLY A 256 -3.02 12.01 -1.53
N CYS A 257 -3.78 11.36 -0.66
CA CYS A 257 -3.40 10.17 0.11
C CYS A 257 -4.09 8.93 -0.44
N GLY A 258 -3.37 7.82 -0.57
CA GLY A 258 -3.92 6.60 -1.15
C GLY A 258 -2.92 5.47 -1.28
N LEU A 259 -3.26 4.46 -2.08
CA LEU A 259 -2.36 3.34 -2.36
C LEU A 259 -1.17 3.83 -3.19
N GLY A 260 0.06 3.53 -2.75
CA GLY A 260 1.28 4.10 -3.33
C GLY A 260 1.46 5.60 -3.06
N ARG A 261 0.66 6.18 -2.16
CA ARG A 261 0.79 7.55 -1.66
C ARG A 261 0.51 7.58 -0.16
N PRO A 262 1.40 7.00 0.64
CA PRO A 262 1.26 7.01 2.08
C PRO A 262 1.28 8.44 2.62
N CYS A 263 0.61 8.66 3.74
CA CYS A 263 0.48 9.96 4.37
C CYS A 263 0.88 9.93 5.83
N THR A 264 1.71 10.90 6.19
CA THR A 264 1.91 11.31 7.58
C THR A 264 0.71 12.14 8.02
N VAL A 265 0.62 12.39 9.33
CA VAL A 265 -0.44 13.21 9.90
C VAL A 265 0.14 14.53 10.37
N GLU A 266 -0.34 15.62 9.78
CA GLU A 266 0.00 16.98 10.19
C GLU A 266 -1.29 17.75 10.47
N ASN A 267 -1.42 18.33 11.66
CA ASN A 267 -2.63 19.07 12.07
C ASN A 267 -3.94 18.30 11.84
N ASN A 268 -3.93 16.98 12.09
CA ASN A 268 -5.05 16.05 11.86
C ASN A 268 -5.47 15.87 10.38
N LYS A 269 -4.59 16.21 9.44
CA LYS A 269 -4.78 15.98 8.00
C LYS A 269 -3.68 15.07 7.46
N GLY A 270 -3.99 14.35 6.40
CA GLY A 270 -3.02 13.56 5.66
C GLY A 270 -2.10 14.42 4.82
N VAL A 271 -0.79 14.18 4.92
CA VAL A 271 0.21 14.82 4.07
C VAL A 271 1.05 13.76 3.40
N SER A 272 1.04 13.75 2.06
CA SER A 272 1.91 12.88 1.26
C SER A 272 3.13 13.67 0.80
N GLU A 273 4.33 13.13 1.05
CA GLU A 273 5.60 13.77 0.71
C GLU A 273 6.19 13.12 -0.55
N GLU A 274 6.35 13.90 -1.62
CA GLU A 274 6.94 13.45 -2.88
C GLU A 274 8.39 13.00 -2.70
N GLY A 275 8.74 11.86 -3.31
CA GLY A 275 10.08 11.28 -3.21
C GLY A 275 10.42 10.65 -1.85
N ALA A 276 9.51 10.69 -0.87
CA ALA A 276 9.68 9.98 0.39
C ALA A 276 9.36 8.48 0.24
N SER A 277 10.19 7.65 0.85
CA SER A 277 9.90 6.24 1.13
C SER A 277 9.93 6.01 2.64
N TYR A 278 9.34 4.90 3.09
CA TYR A 278 9.19 4.62 4.51
C TYR A 278 9.62 3.20 4.85
N PHE A 279 10.31 3.04 5.97
CA PHE A 279 10.64 1.72 6.51
C PHE A 279 10.11 1.52 7.94
N ILE A 280 9.84 0.25 8.25
CA ILE A 280 9.42 -0.23 9.57
C ILE A 280 10.67 -0.68 10.35
N PRO A 281 10.87 -0.21 11.60
CA PRO A 281 11.99 -0.66 12.43
C PRO A 281 11.86 -2.15 12.80
N VAL A 282 12.99 -2.86 12.89
CA VAL A 282 12.98 -4.31 13.16
C VAL A 282 13.01 -4.69 14.65
N ASP A 283 13.04 -3.74 15.59
CA ASP A 283 13.19 -4.02 17.03
C ASP A 283 12.23 -5.07 17.57
N THR A 284 10.95 -5.01 17.17
CA THR A 284 9.92 -5.95 17.62
C THR A 284 10.34 -7.38 17.29
N ILE A 285 10.79 -7.62 16.06
CA ILE A 285 11.23 -8.94 15.60
C ILE A 285 12.59 -9.29 16.22
N ALA A 286 13.54 -8.35 16.25
CA ALA A 286 14.85 -8.56 16.83
C ALA A 286 14.77 -9.03 18.29
N ASN A 287 13.84 -8.46 19.08
CA ASN A 287 13.61 -8.84 20.47
C ASN A 287 12.84 -10.16 20.64
N ALA A 288 12.09 -10.56 19.62
CA ALA A 288 11.37 -11.84 19.57
C ALA A 288 12.26 -13.01 19.13
N ILE A 289 13.39 -12.77 18.46
CA ILE A 289 14.33 -13.86 18.12
C ILE A 289 15.08 -14.33 19.37
N THR A 290 15.00 -15.62 19.64
CA THR A 290 15.67 -16.29 20.76
C THR A 290 17.16 -16.51 20.50
N LYS A 291 17.88 -16.88 21.56
CA LYS A 291 19.31 -17.23 21.48
C LYS A 291 19.60 -18.45 20.59
N ASP A 292 18.63 -19.32 20.36
CA ASP A 292 18.71 -20.48 19.46
C ASP A 292 18.15 -20.20 18.05
N ASN A 293 17.98 -18.91 17.70
CA ASN A 293 17.57 -18.45 16.37
C ASN A 293 16.17 -18.92 15.94
N LYS A 294 15.27 -19.04 16.92
CA LYS A 294 13.83 -19.26 16.70
C LYS A 294 13.04 -18.00 17.01
N LEU A 295 11.82 -17.92 16.49
CA LEU A 295 10.91 -16.82 16.79
C LEU A 295 10.07 -17.14 18.03
N ASP A 296 10.22 -16.36 19.09
CA ASP A 296 9.36 -16.43 20.28
C ASP A 296 8.07 -15.65 20.05
N LEU A 297 7.04 -16.37 19.60
CA LEU A 297 5.71 -15.82 19.32
C LEU A 297 5.01 -15.23 20.56
N SER A 298 5.45 -15.54 21.79
CA SER A 298 4.86 -14.98 23.00
C SER A 298 5.22 -13.51 23.22
N LYS A 299 6.28 -13.04 22.56
CA LYS A 299 6.73 -11.63 22.58
C LYS A 299 6.09 -10.78 21.48
N LEU A 300 5.43 -11.43 20.52
CA LEU A 300 4.74 -10.78 19.42
C LEU A 300 3.25 -10.72 19.72
N GLU A 301 2.56 -9.81 19.04
CA GLU A 301 1.11 -9.85 19.03
C GLU A 301 0.67 -11.13 18.31
N ASN A 302 0.01 -12.07 18.98
CA ASN A 302 -0.21 -13.39 18.40
C ASN A 302 -1.68 -13.84 18.36
N ASN A 303 -2.61 -13.09 18.96
CA ASN A 303 -4.02 -13.48 18.98
C ASN A 303 -4.99 -12.38 19.49
N SER A 304 -4.68 -11.10 19.24
CA SER A 304 -5.49 -10.02 19.83
C SER A 304 -6.68 -9.57 18.96
N GLY A 305 -6.95 -10.30 17.86
CA GLY A 305 -8.20 -10.23 17.12
C GLY A 305 -8.33 -8.98 16.26
N ASP A 306 -8.20 -9.16 14.95
CA ASP A 306 -8.87 -8.28 14.00
C ASP A 306 -10.39 -8.51 14.12
N ILE A 307 -11.01 -7.84 15.09
CA ILE A 307 -12.43 -8.00 15.41
C ILE A 307 -13.32 -6.95 14.76
N LEU A 308 -12.77 -6.00 14.01
CA LEU A 308 -13.50 -4.86 13.49
C LEU A 308 -13.64 -4.96 11.98
N GLU A 309 -14.80 -4.60 11.47
CA GLU A 309 -15.01 -4.38 10.03
C GLU A 309 -15.98 -3.22 9.79
N ARG A 310 -16.00 -2.72 8.56
CA ARG A 310 -17.00 -1.74 8.14
C ARG A 310 -18.35 -2.43 8.00
N SER A 311 -19.41 -1.73 8.41
CA SER A 311 -20.78 -2.23 8.34
C SER A 311 -21.28 -2.48 6.91
N LEU A 312 -20.69 -1.79 5.92
CA LEU A 312 -20.96 -1.96 4.51
C LEU A 312 -19.65 -2.25 3.77
N LEU A 313 -19.70 -3.28 2.93
CA LEU A 313 -18.68 -3.54 1.92
C LEU A 313 -18.61 -2.29 1.03
N TRP A 314 -17.43 -1.65 0.93
CA TRP A 314 -17.19 -0.38 0.20
C TRP A 314 -17.60 0.92 0.89
N SER A 315 -17.94 0.95 2.19
CA SER A 315 -18.08 2.23 2.89
C SER A 315 -16.76 3.00 2.84
N PRO A 316 -16.70 4.20 2.23
CA PRO A 316 -15.48 5.00 2.19
C PRO A 316 -15.12 5.38 3.62
N TRP A 317 -13.84 5.39 3.96
CA TRP A 317 -13.39 5.81 5.28
C TRP A 317 -13.41 7.34 5.48
N ILE A 318 -13.58 8.08 4.38
CA ILE A 318 -13.73 9.55 4.34
C ILE A 318 -15.19 9.87 4.07
N THR A 319 -15.74 10.89 4.74
CA THR A 319 -17.12 11.33 4.58
C THR A 319 -17.27 12.80 4.91
N GLN A 320 -18.31 13.45 4.39
CA GLN A 320 -18.79 14.71 4.96
C GLN A 320 -19.34 14.47 6.37
N SER A 321 -19.38 15.53 7.18
CA SER A 321 -19.96 15.52 8.53
C SER A 321 -21.47 15.27 8.53
N VAL A 322 -22.16 15.68 7.46
CA VAL A 322 -23.59 15.47 7.25
C VAL A 322 -23.79 15.00 5.81
N VAL A 323 -24.45 13.86 5.63
CA VAL A 323 -24.78 13.27 4.33
C VAL A 323 -26.30 13.08 4.28
N ASP A 324 -26.97 13.65 3.29
CA ASP A 324 -28.43 13.57 3.12
C ASP A 324 -29.23 14.00 4.38
N GLY A 325 -28.70 14.95 5.15
CA GLY A 325 -29.30 15.44 6.40
C GLY A 325 -29.01 14.58 7.63
N GLU A 326 -28.31 13.45 7.49
CA GLU A 326 -27.86 12.61 8.60
C GLU A 326 -26.41 12.89 8.99
N LYS A 327 -26.14 12.96 10.29
CA LYS A 327 -24.78 13.10 10.81
C LYS A 327 -23.97 11.83 10.55
N ALA A 328 -22.70 12.00 10.20
CA ALA A 328 -21.75 10.92 9.98
C ALA A 328 -21.62 10.02 11.20
N LYS A 329 -21.50 8.71 10.95
CA LYS A 329 -21.33 7.66 11.95
C LYS A 329 -20.03 6.91 11.71
N TRP A 330 -19.55 6.21 12.72
CA TRP A 330 -18.37 5.36 12.59
C TRP A 330 -18.56 4.21 11.59
N ASP A 331 -19.78 3.66 11.49
CA ASP A 331 -20.11 2.54 10.60
C ASP A 331 -19.18 1.34 10.80
N VAL A 332 -18.77 1.08 12.04
CA VAL A 332 -17.93 -0.04 12.44
C VAL A 332 -18.76 -1.08 13.17
N ILE A 333 -18.56 -2.35 12.84
CA ILE A 333 -19.18 -3.48 13.53
C ILE A 333 -18.11 -4.46 14.04
N ILE A 334 -18.51 -5.30 14.97
CA ILE A 334 -17.71 -6.45 15.37
C ILE A 334 -17.91 -7.55 14.33
N LYS A 335 -16.83 -8.14 13.81
CA LYS A 335 -16.89 -9.20 12.81
C LYS A 335 -17.72 -10.38 13.29
N GLU A 336 -18.49 -10.96 12.38
CA GLU A 336 -19.24 -12.18 12.67
C GLU A 336 -18.29 -13.31 13.11
N GLY A 337 -18.67 -14.05 14.15
CA GLY A 337 -17.87 -15.16 14.69
C GLY A 337 -16.63 -14.75 15.49
N ALA A 338 -16.36 -13.44 15.68
CA ALA A 338 -15.25 -13.00 16.51
C ALA A 338 -15.43 -13.44 17.98
N ASN A 339 -14.35 -13.88 18.62
CA ASN A 339 -14.33 -14.30 20.03
C ASN A 339 -14.38 -13.08 20.96
N VAL A 340 -15.53 -12.40 21.01
CA VAL A 340 -15.70 -11.14 21.74
C VAL A 340 -16.99 -11.14 22.57
N LYS A 341 -16.84 -10.88 23.86
CA LYS A 341 -17.96 -10.69 24.79
C LYS A 341 -18.26 -9.20 25.03
N ASN A 342 -17.23 -8.44 25.39
CA ASN A 342 -17.31 -7.02 25.67
C ASN A 342 -16.21 -6.27 24.93
N ILE A 343 -16.44 -4.99 24.67
CA ILE A 343 -15.43 -4.06 24.18
C ILE A 343 -15.28 -2.87 25.13
N ARG A 344 -14.10 -2.25 25.10
CA ARG A 344 -13.93 -0.85 25.49
C ARG A 344 -13.37 -0.12 24.29
N TYR A 345 -13.78 1.12 24.11
CA TYR A 345 -13.33 1.92 23.00
C TYR A 345 -12.90 3.31 23.46
N LYS A 346 -12.09 3.95 22.62
CA LYS A 346 -11.68 5.35 22.74
C LYS A 346 -11.66 5.97 21.35
N THR A 347 -12.14 7.19 21.23
CA THR A 347 -12.22 7.91 19.95
C THR A 347 -11.91 9.38 20.13
N GLY A 348 -11.40 10.02 19.08
CA GLY A 348 -11.01 11.43 19.05
C GLY A 348 -10.16 11.74 17.83
N LEU A 349 -9.66 12.98 17.74
CA LEU A 349 -8.74 13.37 16.68
C LEU A 349 -7.49 12.49 16.72
N ILE A 350 -6.95 12.17 15.55
CA ILE A 350 -5.84 11.22 15.41
C ILE A 350 -4.60 11.60 16.22
N SER A 351 -4.35 12.90 16.42
CA SER A 351 -3.24 13.44 17.22
C SER A 351 -3.48 13.39 18.74
N GLU A 352 -4.73 13.28 19.18
CA GLU A 352 -5.12 13.37 20.60
C GLU A 352 -5.33 11.99 21.24
N VAL A 353 -5.50 10.97 20.41
CA VAL A 353 -5.81 9.61 20.86
C VAL A 353 -4.54 8.76 20.85
N ASP A 354 -4.13 8.27 22.02
CA ASP A 354 -3.12 7.22 22.13
C ASP A 354 -3.79 5.89 22.52
N CYS A 355 -3.84 4.92 21.61
CA CYS A 355 -4.49 3.64 21.86
C CYS A 355 -3.82 2.81 22.96
N THR A 356 -2.54 3.05 23.25
CA THR A 356 -1.76 2.29 24.22
C THR A 356 -2.03 2.74 25.66
N ASN A 357 -2.49 3.98 25.85
CA ASN A 357 -2.86 4.53 27.14
C ASN A 357 -4.26 4.06 27.58
N GLU A 358 -4.34 3.40 28.73
CA GLU A 358 -5.60 2.92 29.33
C GLU A 358 -6.58 4.07 29.66
N ALA A 359 -6.07 5.27 29.98
CA ALA A 359 -6.91 6.42 30.26
C ALA A 359 -7.77 6.79 29.04
N GLY A 360 -9.04 7.09 29.30
CA GLY A 360 -10.02 7.52 28.29
C GLY A 360 -10.74 6.39 27.55
N TYR A 361 -10.42 5.12 27.82
CA TYR A 361 -11.27 4.01 27.34
C TYR A 361 -12.61 4.00 28.10
N SER A 362 -13.68 3.67 27.37
CA SER A 362 -15.03 3.55 27.93
C SER A 362 -15.13 2.49 29.03
N ALA A 363 -16.22 2.53 29.80
CA ALA A 363 -16.67 1.34 30.53
C ALA A 363 -16.92 0.16 29.57
N PRO A 364 -16.85 -1.11 30.03
CA PRO A 364 -17.18 -2.25 29.20
C PRO A 364 -18.58 -2.15 28.59
N VAL A 365 -18.67 -2.38 27.28
CA VAL A 365 -19.94 -2.45 26.53
C VAL A 365 -20.06 -3.82 25.88
N SER A 366 -21.24 -4.44 25.98
CA SER A 366 -21.51 -5.72 25.30
C SER A 366 -21.32 -5.59 23.78
N ALA A 367 -20.57 -6.51 23.18
CA ALA A 367 -20.32 -6.51 21.75
C ALA A 367 -21.61 -6.66 20.93
N SER A 368 -22.62 -7.37 21.45
CA SER A 368 -23.92 -7.55 20.81
C SER A 368 -24.73 -6.27 20.61
N LYS A 369 -24.38 -5.17 21.29
CA LYS A 369 -25.07 -3.88 21.13
C LYS A 369 -24.73 -3.17 19.82
N ASN A 370 -23.64 -3.55 19.14
CA ASN A 370 -23.16 -2.91 17.92
C ASN A 370 -23.09 -1.37 18.02
N LEU A 371 -22.70 -0.85 19.19
CA LEU A 371 -22.72 0.60 19.48
C LEU A 371 -21.89 1.40 18.47
N LEU A 372 -20.76 0.85 18.03
CA LEU A 372 -19.84 1.49 17.09
C LEU A 372 -20.47 1.77 15.72
N LYS A 373 -21.54 1.07 15.34
CA LYS A 373 -22.20 1.28 14.05
C LYS A 373 -22.89 2.64 14.00
N ASN A 374 -23.63 2.99 15.05
CA ASN A 374 -24.46 4.19 15.12
C ASN A 374 -23.82 5.33 15.92
N MET A 375 -22.59 5.12 16.41
CA MET A 375 -21.85 6.15 17.14
C MET A 375 -21.53 7.32 16.21
N LEU A 376 -22.00 8.50 16.59
CA LEU A 376 -21.79 9.73 15.81
C LEU A 376 -20.33 10.14 15.80
N LEU A 377 -19.89 10.67 14.67
CA LEU A 377 -18.64 11.39 14.54
C LEU A 377 -18.83 12.87 14.87
N PRO A 378 -17.77 13.57 15.32
CA PRO A 378 -17.79 15.02 15.39
C PRO A 378 -17.95 15.64 13.99
N GLU A 379 -18.46 16.88 13.93
CA GLU A 379 -18.71 17.58 12.66
C GLU A 379 -17.47 18.29 12.09
N LYS A 380 -16.44 18.48 12.92
CA LYS A 380 -15.22 19.19 12.55
C LYS A 380 -14.37 18.35 11.59
N ASP A 381 -13.78 19.00 10.58
CA ASP A 381 -12.83 18.36 9.69
C ASP A 381 -11.63 17.78 10.42
N GLY A 382 -11.17 16.62 9.94
CA GLY A 382 -9.96 15.96 10.40
C GLY A 382 -10.08 14.45 10.42
N ILE A 383 -8.93 13.81 10.60
CA ILE A 383 -8.84 12.36 10.76
C ILE A 383 -9.11 12.01 12.23
N TYR A 384 -10.09 11.15 12.43
CA TYR A 384 -10.46 10.57 13.72
C TYR A 384 -9.95 9.14 13.82
N LYS A 385 -9.58 8.74 15.04
CA LYS A 385 -9.05 7.43 15.35
C LYS A 385 -9.91 6.74 16.39
N LEU A 386 -10.36 5.53 16.07
CA LEU A 386 -11.06 4.62 16.97
C LEU A 386 -10.09 3.53 17.43
N CYS A 387 -9.88 3.44 18.74
CA CYS A 387 -9.17 2.32 19.37
C CYS A 387 -10.19 1.41 20.04
N VAL A 388 -10.08 0.10 19.84
CA VAL A 388 -10.92 -0.90 20.51
C VAL A 388 -10.05 -1.97 21.15
N ILE A 389 -10.27 -2.21 22.43
CA ILE A 389 -9.83 -3.42 23.12
C ILE A 389 -11.03 -4.28 23.45
N HIS A 390 -10.83 -5.59 23.49
CA HIS A 390 -11.92 -6.53 23.73
C HIS A 390 -11.64 -7.52 24.84
N GLN A 391 -12.73 -8.01 25.43
CA GLN A 391 -12.76 -9.15 26.33
C GLN A 391 -13.22 -10.36 25.54
N ASN A 392 -12.42 -11.43 25.54
CA ASN A 392 -12.83 -12.68 24.90
C ASN A 392 -13.93 -13.40 25.70
N ASN A 393 -14.48 -14.48 25.13
CA ASN A 393 -15.55 -15.24 25.78
C ASN A 393 -15.11 -15.93 27.10
N ASN A 394 -13.79 -16.09 27.31
CA ASN A 394 -13.20 -16.59 28.54
C ASN A 394 -12.98 -15.50 29.60
N GLY A 395 -13.38 -14.25 29.33
CA GLY A 395 -13.28 -13.14 30.26
C GLY A 395 -11.91 -12.44 30.30
N GLN A 396 -10.98 -12.80 29.42
CA GLN A 396 -9.65 -12.18 29.36
C GLN A 396 -9.68 -10.92 28.49
N TRP A 397 -9.13 -9.82 29.01
CA TRP A 397 -9.00 -8.57 28.28
C TRP A 397 -7.71 -8.53 27.47
N GLN A 398 -7.83 -8.06 26.23
CA GLN A 398 -6.73 -7.62 25.39
C GLN A 398 -5.98 -6.45 26.04
N LYS A 399 -4.65 -6.42 25.85
CA LYS A 399 -3.79 -5.30 26.28
C LYS A 399 -4.00 -4.12 25.34
N THR A 400 -3.98 -2.89 25.87
CA THR A 400 -4.14 -1.65 25.09
C THR A 400 -3.11 -1.46 23.99
N LYS A 401 -1.86 -1.88 24.21
CA LYS A 401 -0.81 -1.86 23.18
C LYS A 401 -1.15 -2.68 21.93
N ASP A 402 -2.04 -3.66 22.08
CA ASP A 402 -2.46 -4.54 21.00
C ASP A 402 -3.85 -4.12 20.48
N ALA A 403 -4.39 -2.94 20.84
CA ALA A 403 -5.73 -2.50 20.44
C ALA A 403 -5.92 -2.51 18.91
N SER A 404 -7.14 -2.83 18.47
CA SER A 404 -7.54 -2.69 17.07
C SER A 404 -7.85 -1.24 16.75
N VAL A 405 -7.36 -0.77 15.59
CA VAL A 405 -7.47 0.64 15.19
C VAL A 405 -8.24 0.76 13.89
N MET A 406 -9.11 1.76 13.82
CA MET A 406 -9.72 2.21 12.57
C MET A 406 -9.67 3.73 12.48
N LEU A 407 -9.43 4.24 11.28
CA LEU A 407 -9.51 5.67 10.98
C LEU A 407 -10.85 6.03 10.37
N ARG A 408 -11.29 7.26 10.55
CA ARG A 408 -12.37 7.87 9.77
C ARG A 408 -12.03 9.34 9.57
N GLU A 409 -12.13 9.84 8.36
CA GLU A 409 -11.90 11.26 8.07
C GLU A 409 -13.23 11.97 7.84
N ILE A 410 -13.36 13.14 8.47
CA ILE A 410 -14.38 14.12 8.15
C ILE A 410 -13.75 15.14 7.22
N ASP A 411 -14.31 15.27 6.03
CA ASP A 411 -13.90 16.24 5.03
C ASP A 411 -15.13 16.93 4.43
N ASN A 412 -15.37 18.17 4.86
CA ASN A 412 -16.40 19.04 4.33
C ASN A 412 -15.88 20.03 3.29
N VAL A 413 -14.60 19.93 2.88
CA VAL A 413 -13.94 20.92 2.02
C VAL A 413 -13.95 20.43 0.57
N PRO A 414 -14.63 21.15 -0.35
CA PRO A 414 -14.58 20.81 -1.76
C PRO A 414 -13.16 20.84 -2.35
N PRO A 415 -12.84 19.97 -3.32
CA PRO A 415 -11.59 20.02 -4.06
C PRO A 415 -11.41 21.37 -4.74
N SER A 416 -10.23 21.96 -4.56
CA SER A 416 -9.86 23.22 -5.21
C SER A 416 -9.50 23.05 -6.69
N ILE A 417 -9.21 21.83 -7.12
CA ILE A 417 -8.83 21.48 -8.49
C ILE A 417 -10.05 21.18 -9.36
N LYS A 418 -9.94 21.47 -10.66
CA LYS A 418 -11.00 21.21 -11.66
C LYS A 418 -10.65 19.98 -12.50
N PRO A 419 -11.65 19.18 -12.93
CA PRO A 419 -11.41 18.15 -13.92
C PRO A 419 -10.81 18.73 -15.21
N ILE A 420 -9.86 18.00 -15.79
CA ILE A 420 -9.23 18.38 -17.05
C ILE A 420 -10.04 17.76 -18.19
N ILE A 421 -10.59 18.62 -19.06
CA ILE A 421 -11.33 18.21 -20.26
C ILE A 421 -10.38 18.29 -21.45
N HIS A 422 -10.10 17.16 -22.10
CA HIS A 422 -9.28 17.08 -23.30
C HIS A 422 -10.15 16.88 -24.53
N LYS A 423 -9.98 17.74 -25.54
CA LYS A 423 -10.52 17.53 -26.89
C LYS A 423 -9.43 16.92 -27.77
N ASN A 424 -9.73 15.77 -28.34
CA ASN A 424 -8.87 15.10 -29.32
C ASN A 424 -9.54 15.14 -30.69
N ASP A 425 -8.78 15.52 -31.72
CA ASP A 425 -9.20 15.44 -33.11
C ASP A 425 -8.34 14.41 -33.82
N HIS A 426 -8.97 13.34 -34.28
CA HIS A 426 -8.32 12.25 -34.99
C HIS A 426 -8.55 12.34 -36.51
N GLY A 427 -8.97 13.49 -37.03
CA GLY A 427 -9.25 13.69 -38.46
C GLY A 427 -10.57 13.07 -38.93
N SER A 428 -11.45 12.68 -38.00
CA SER A 428 -12.79 12.14 -38.29
C SER A 428 -13.87 13.23 -38.31
N ASP A 429 -15.12 12.86 -38.59
CA ASP A 429 -16.29 13.74 -38.49
C ASP A 429 -16.65 14.13 -37.04
N ASN A 430 -16.01 13.50 -36.06
CA ASN A 430 -16.21 13.77 -34.63
C ASN A 430 -14.95 14.33 -33.97
N TRP A 431 -15.16 15.17 -32.95
CA TRP A 431 -14.19 15.35 -31.87
C TRP A 431 -14.44 14.31 -30.78
N TYR A 432 -13.36 13.83 -30.16
CA TYR A 432 -13.43 12.92 -29.01
C TYR A 432 -13.00 13.66 -27.74
N VAL A 433 -13.92 13.80 -26.80
CA VAL A 433 -13.67 14.46 -25.53
C VAL A 433 -13.46 13.42 -24.44
N THR A 434 -12.33 13.51 -23.74
CA THR A 434 -12.02 12.69 -22.56
C THR A 434 -11.86 13.60 -21.37
N VAL A 435 -12.38 13.17 -20.21
CA VAL A 435 -12.22 13.91 -18.96
C VAL A 435 -11.38 13.08 -18.00
N LYS A 436 -10.29 13.65 -17.49
CA LYS A 436 -9.34 12.95 -16.64
C LYS A 436 -9.67 13.18 -15.16
N ALA A 437 -9.91 12.07 -14.45
CA ALA A 437 -9.90 12.06 -12.99
C ALA A 437 -8.47 12.24 -12.47
N GLN A 438 -8.32 12.97 -11.37
CA GLN A 438 -7.05 13.10 -10.65
C GLN A 438 -7.13 12.21 -9.41
N GLN A 439 -6.53 11.03 -9.47
CA GLN A 439 -6.67 10.02 -8.41
C GLN A 439 -6.41 10.60 -7.01
N TYR A 440 -7.19 10.12 -6.04
CA TYR A 440 -7.22 10.53 -4.63
C TYR A 440 -7.71 11.95 -4.33
N GLU A 441 -7.81 12.84 -5.32
CA GLU A 441 -8.44 14.16 -5.16
C GLU A 441 -9.82 14.23 -5.85
N LEU A 442 -9.91 13.76 -7.09
CA LEU A 442 -11.15 13.63 -7.86
C LEU A 442 -11.35 12.16 -8.22
N MET A 443 -12.03 11.42 -7.34
CA MET A 443 -12.28 9.98 -7.48
C MET A 443 -13.34 9.65 -8.54
N GLY A 444 -14.26 10.58 -8.79
CA GLY A 444 -15.26 10.47 -9.84
C GLY A 444 -15.38 11.77 -10.60
N VAL A 445 -15.74 11.70 -11.89
CA VAL A 445 -16.01 12.88 -12.71
C VAL A 445 -17.37 12.75 -13.38
N GLN A 446 -18.19 13.77 -13.16
CA GLN A 446 -19.50 13.94 -13.75
C GLN A 446 -19.38 14.88 -14.94
N VAL A 447 -19.97 14.52 -16.07
CA VAL A 447 -19.89 15.28 -17.32
C VAL A 447 -21.28 15.50 -17.90
N LYS A 448 -21.47 16.70 -18.44
CA LYS A 448 -22.63 17.09 -19.23
C LYS A 448 -22.16 17.76 -20.51
N TYR A 449 -22.84 17.51 -21.62
CA TYR A 449 -22.52 18.15 -22.89
C TYR A 449 -23.76 18.39 -23.74
N GLY A 450 -23.68 19.34 -24.66
CA GLY A 450 -24.76 19.66 -25.60
C GLY A 450 -24.45 20.92 -26.43
N PRO A 451 -25.42 21.42 -27.20
CA PRO A 451 -25.26 22.66 -27.95
C PRO A 451 -24.90 23.82 -27.02
N LYS A 452 -23.88 24.61 -27.39
CA LYS A 452 -23.35 25.68 -26.54
C LYS A 452 -24.41 26.67 -26.05
N ALA A 453 -25.41 26.96 -26.90
CA ALA A 453 -26.48 27.90 -26.59
C ALA A 453 -27.43 27.43 -25.48
N THR A 454 -27.62 26.12 -25.31
CA THR A 454 -28.63 25.56 -24.40
C THR A 454 -28.03 24.84 -23.20
N THR A 455 -26.74 24.49 -23.25
CA THR A 455 -26.07 23.80 -22.15
C THR A 455 -25.66 24.78 -21.05
N ASN A 456 -26.44 24.81 -19.96
CA ASN A 456 -26.11 25.53 -18.73
C ASN A 456 -25.25 24.66 -17.80
N CYS A 457 -23.99 24.99 -17.56
CA CYS A 457 -23.12 24.19 -16.71
C CYS A 457 -23.50 24.19 -15.22
N ASP A 458 -24.16 25.23 -14.72
CA ASP A 458 -24.50 25.38 -13.30
C ASP A 458 -25.72 24.55 -12.89
N ASP A 459 -26.57 24.18 -13.86
CA ASP A 459 -27.66 23.24 -13.62
C ASP A 459 -27.11 21.82 -13.46
N LYS A 460 -27.30 21.19 -12.30
CA LYS A 460 -26.82 19.82 -12.05
C LYS A 460 -27.62 18.75 -12.79
N SER A 461 -28.78 19.09 -13.38
CA SER A 461 -29.53 18.16 -14.22
C SER A 461 -28.73 17.75 -15.47
N GLY A 462 -28.82 16.48 -15.85
CA GLY A 462 -28.19 15.93 -17.05
C GLY A 462 -26.69 15.65 -16.96
N TYR A 463 -26.06 15.83 -15.80
CA TYR A 463 -24.71 15.30 -15.57
C TYR A 463 -24.74 13.78 -15.37
N GLY A 464 -23.74 13.09 -15.92
CA GLY A 464 -23.57 11.66 -15.76
C GLY A 464 -22.10 11.23 -15.71
N PHE A 465 -21.86 10.02 -15.22
CA PHE A 465 -20.51 9.50 -15.04
C PHE A 465 -19.82 9.26 -16.40
N ALA A 466 -18.63 9.81 -16.58
CA ALA A 466 -17.86 9.66 -17.82
C ALA A 466 -17.02 8.37 -17.81
N TRP A 467 -17.59 7.27 -18.31
CA TRP A 467 -16.93 5.97 -18.41
C TRP A 467 -16.31 5.66 -19.78
N ARG A 468 -16.60 6.48 -20.80
CA ARG A 468 -16.05 6.38 -22.17
C ARG A 468 -15.77 7.76 -22.74
N PRO A 469 -14.88 7.87 -23.74
CA PRO A 469 -14.74 9.11 -24.52
C PRO A 469 -16.09 9.54 -25.12
N ILE A 470 -16.38 10.84 -25.07
CA ILE A 470 -17.58 11.45 -25.64
C ILE A 470 -17.29 11.80 -27.09
N ALA A 471 -18.11 11.32 -28.02
CA ALA A 471 -18.02 11.70 -29.43
C ALA A 471 -18.96 12.88 -29.71
N LEU A 472 -18.44 13.95 -30.30
CA LEU A 472 -19.18 15.17 -30.64
C LEU A 472 -19.05 15.45 -32.14
N ALA A 473 -20.16 15.48 -32.86
CA ALA A 473 -20.17 15.69 -34.31
C ALA A 473 -19.71 17.11 -34.67
N LYS A 474 -18.75 17.23 -35.58
CA LYS A 474 -18.24 18.54 -36.04
C LYS A 474 -19.31 19.38 -36.73
N SER A 475 -20.26 18.72 -37.40
CA SER A 475 -21.40 19.34 -38.09
C SER A 475 -22.41 20.01 -37.15
N GLU A 476 -22.43 19.62 -35.88
CA GLU A 476 -23.38 20.11 -34.87
C GLU A 476 -22.76 21.15 -33.93
N ALA A 477 -21.53 21.58 -34.21
CA ALA A 477 -20.86 22.65 -33.47
C ALA A 477 -21.65 23.98 -33.57
N PRO A 478 -21.60 24.86 -32.55
CA PRO A 478 -20.71 24.80 -31.38
C PRO A 478 -21.24 23.94 -30.23
N TRP A 479 -20.33 23.18 -29.61
CA TRP A 479 -20.59 22.35 -28.43
C TRP A 479 -20.11 23.02 -27.15
N ARG A 480 -20.75 22.68 -26.03
CA ARG A 480 -20.26 22.94 -24.68
C ARG A 480 -20.19 21.65 -23.89
N VAL A 481 -19.04 21.43 -23.24
CA VAL A 481 -18.82 20.33 -22.31
C VAL A 481 -18.53 20.91 -20.93
N CYS A 482 -19.28 20.48 -19.93
CA CYS A 482 -19.12 20.85 -18.54
C CYS A 482 -18.72 19.61 -17.75
N ALA A 483 -17.76 19.73 -16.83
CA ALA A 483 -17.37 18.64 -15.95
C ALA A 483 -17.09 19.14 -14.54
N TYR A 484 -17.54 18.40 -13.53
CA TYR A 484 -17.09 18.57 -12.14
C TYR A 484 -16.66 17.22 -11.58
N GLY A 485 -15.70 17.23 -10.67
CA GLY A 485 -15.20 16.05 -10.00
C GLY A 485 -15.79 15.93 -8.60
N GLN A 486 -15.65 14.75 -8.01
CA GLN A 486 -16.02 14.48 -6.63
C GLN A 486 -14.82 13.84 -5.92
N ASP A 487 -14.51 14.29 -4.71
CA ASP A 487 -13.53 13.63 -3.85
C ASP A 487 -14.10 12.34 -3.22
N MET A 488 -13.32 11.73 -2.31
CA MET A 488 -13.75 10.54 -1.56
C MET A 488 -14.92 10.81 -0.61
N ALA A 489 -15.05 12.03 -0.08
CA ALA A 489 -16.16 12.45 0.78
C ALA A 489 -17.42 12.84 -0.01
N LYS A 490 -17.33 12.89 -1.34
CA LYS A 490 -18.34 13.35 -2.29
C LYS A 490 -18.57 14.87 -2.28
N ASN A 491 -17.59 15.67 -1.87
CA ASN A 491 -17.67 17.10 -2.13
C ASN A 491 -17.46 17.37 -3.63
N ASP A 492 -18.32 18.21 -4.21
CA ASP A 492 -18.26 18.58 -5.61
C ASP A 492 -17.16 19.64 -5.85
N SER A 493 -16.25 19.37 -6.77
CA SER A 493 -15.26 20.35 -7.21
C SER A 493 -15.90 21.53 -7.95
N LEU A 494 -15.10 22.56 -8.21
CA LEU A 494 -15.47 23.58 -9.19
C LEU A 494 -15.71 22.98 -10.58
N ILE A 495 -16.62 23.60 -11.35
CA ILE A 495 -16.94 23.17 -12.71
C ILE A 495 -15.85 23.66 -13.69
N SER A 496 -15.43 22.72 -14.54
CA SER A 496 -14.62 22.92 -15.74
C SER A 496 -15.54 23.05 -16.95
N VAL A 497 -15.28 24.02 -17.82
CA VAL A 497 -16.08 24.27 -19.03
C VAL A 497 -15.17 24.32 -20.24
N LEU A 498 -15.53 23.55 -21.26
CA LEU A 498 -14.88 23.56 -22.56
C LEU A 498 -15.92 23.86 -23.64
N ASP A 499 -15.76 25.01 -24.29
CA ASP A 499 -16.50 25.35 -25.49
C ASP A 499 -15.71 24.90 -26.73
N ILE A 500 -16.36 24.19 -27.63
CA ILE A 500 -15.79 23.70 -28.88
C ILE A 500 -16.52 24.37 -30.02
N GLU A 501 -15.88 25.37 -30.61
CA GLU A 501 -16.41 26.13 -31.74
C GLU A 501 -16.36 25.33 -33.03
N ALA A 502 -17.21 25.72 -34.00
CA ALA A 502 -17.08 25.24 -35.36
C ALA A 502 -15.71 25.63 -35.92
N THR A 503 -15.02 24.69 -36.58
CA THR A 503 -13.82 25.03 -37.36
C THR A 503 -14.21 26.00 -38.46
N ALA A 504 -13.67 27.23 -38.43
CA ALA A 504 -13.84 28.16 -39.54
C ALA A 504 -13.32 27.49 -40.82
N ALA A 505 -14.15 27.46 -41.85
CA ALA A 505 -13.72 27.05 -43.19
C ALA A 505 -12.55 27.96 -43.59
N LYS A 506 -11.37 27.37 -43.81
CA LYS A 506 -10.25 28.04 -44.46
C LYS A 506 -10.39 27.98 -45.97
#